data_AF-A0AA42ZEH6-F1
#
_entry.id   AF-A0AA42ZEH6-F1
#
_cell.length_a   1.000
_cell.length_b   1.000
_cell.length_c   1.000
_cell.angle_alpha   90.00
_cell.angle_beta   90.00
_cell.angle_gamma   90.00
#
_symmetry.space_group_name_H-M   'P 1'
#
loop_
_entity.id
_entity.type
_entity.pdbx_description
1 polymer ?
#
loop_
_entity_poly.entity_id
_entity_poly.type
_entity_poly.pdbx_seq_one_letter_code
_entity_poly.pdbx_strand_id
1 'polypeptide(L)'
;MAGRVLKTHLLTENQQEELDLFEALKPYLGQCLTLNHDLNNPLAGIMGYVEFLIEESDQLSEEHREFVEQINRCAERMRQVLDSLCEEKIALSRKVDIRRVTEAYQACDKSSD
;
A
#
# COMPACT_ATOMS: atom_id res chain seq x y z
N MET A 1 -27.46 41.39 -11.48
CA MET A 1 -26.26 42.19 -11.12
C MET A 1 -26.43 42.59 -9.66
N ALA A 2 -25.57 42.34 -8.68
CA ALA A 2 -24.27 41.70 -8.59
C ALA A 2 -24.02 41.42 -7.09
N GLY A 3 -23.03 40.59 -6.77
CA GLY A 3 -22.38 40.62 -5.45
C GLY A 3 -22.63 39.44 -4.52
N ARG A 4 -22.46 38.20 -5.01
CA ARG A 4 -22.23 37.05 -4.12
C ARG A 4 -20.78 37.16 -3.63
N VAL A 5 -20.57 37.82 -2.49
CA VAL A 5 -19.26 37.94 -1.84
C VAL A 5 -18.81 36.54 -1.45
N LEU A 6 -17.90 35.96 -2.24
CA LEU A 6 -17.15 34.78 -1.90
C LEU A 6 -16.34 35.11 -0.65
N LYS A 7 -16.77 34.57 0.50
CA LYS A 7 -16.04 34.64 1.75
C LYS A 7 -14.86 33.68 1.61
N THR A 8 -13.75 34.14 1.05
CA THR A 8 -12.50 33.40 1.02
C THR A 8 -12.05 33.25 2.48
N HIS A 9 -12.26 32.07 3.06
CA HIS A 9 -11.73 31.75 4.38
C HIS A 9 -10.21 31.66 4.23
N LEU A 10 -9.49 32.66 4.74
CA LEU A 10 -8.05 32.61 4.86
C LEU A 10 -7.73 31.61 5.99
N LEU A 11 -6.88 30.61 5.69
CA LEU A 11 -6.39 29.66 6.68
C LEU A 11 -5.48 30.37 7.68
N THR A 12 -5.50 29.93 8.93
CA THR A 12 -4.49 30.33 9.92
C THR A 12 -3.12 29.74 9.54
N GLU A 13 -2.01 30.35 9.98
CA GLU A 13 -0.66 29.83 9.71
C GLU A 13 -0.52 28.36 10.12
N ASN A 14 -1.05 27.99 11.29
CA ASN A 14 -1.05 26.60 11.76
C ASN A 14 -1.83 25.64 10.83
N GLN A 15 -2.95 26.09 10.27
CA GLN A 15 -3.72 25.28 9.30
C GLN A 15 -3.02 25.17 7.95
N GLN A 16 -2.23 26.18 7.56
CA GLN A 16 -1.43 26.13 6.34
C GLN A 16 -0.26 25.14 6.50
N GLU A 17 0.43 25.16 7.64
CA GLU A 17 1.48 24.20 7.96
C GLU A 17 0.96 22.75 7.99
N GLU A 18 -0.21 22.51 8.60
CA GLU A 18 -0.86 21.19 8.58
C GLU A 18 -1.22 20.73 7.16
N LEU A 19 -1.68 21.65 6.30
CA LEU A 19 -1.99 21.36 4.90
C LEU A 19 -0.72 21.00 4.11
N ASP A 20 0.35 21.77 4.29
CA ASP A 20 1.63 21.55 3.59
C ASP A 20 2.25 20.22 4.01
N LEU A 21 2.19 19.87 5.31
CA LEU A 21 2.60 18.56 5.81
C LEU A 21 1.76 17.44 5.19
N PHE A 22 0.46 17.64 5.10
CA PHE A 22 -0.44 16.66 4.50
C PHE A 22 -0.15 16.45 3.00
N GLU A 23 0.03 17.52 2.23
CA GLU A 23 0.42 17.45 0.81
C GLU A 23 1.77 16.73 0.65
N ALA A 24 2.74 16.97 1.53
CA ALA A 24 4.04 16.29 1.49
C ALA A 24 3.94 14.78 1.78
N LEU A 25 2.98 14.34 2.59
CA LEU A 25 2.76 12.92 2.91
C LEU A 25 2.01 12.16 1.81
N LYS A 26 1.29 12.87 0.93
CA LYS A 26 0.51 12.24 -0.14
C LYS A 26 1.33 11.33 -1.07
N PRO A 27 2.47 11.77 -1.62
CA PRO A 27 3.35 10.93 -2.44
C PRO A 27 3.72 9.61 -1.77
N TYR A 28 4.15 9.69 -0.51
CA TYR A 28 4.59 8.54 0.27
C TYR A 28 3.47 7.51 0.46
N LEU A 29 2.28 7.99 0.83
CA LEU A 29 1.10 7.13 0.94
C LEU A 29 0.82 6.45 -0.40
N GLY A 30 0.79 7.20 -1.51
CA GLY A 30 0.60 6.65 -2.86
C GLY A 30 1.59 5.56 -3.21
N GLN A 31 2.87 5.74 -2.88
CA GLN A 31 3.91 4.74 -3.12
C GLN A 31 3.70 3.46 -2.30
N CYS A 32 3.35 3.57 -1.01
CA CYS A 32 3.02 2.41 -0.17
C CYS A 32 1.83 1.61 -0.76
N LEU A 33 0.88 2.27 -1.43
CA LEU A 33 -0.25 1.60 -2.07
C LEU A 33 0.16 0.74 -3.26
N THR A 34 0.98 1.32 -4.14
CA THR A 34 1.50 0.61 -5.31
C THR A 34 2.34 -0.58 -4.88
N LEU A 35 3.24 -0.38 -3.90
CA LEU A 35 4.07 -1.45 -3.35
C LEU A 35 3.24 -2.62 -2.79
N ASN A 36 2.14 -2.36 -2.07
CA ASN A 36 1.26 -3.40 -1.57
C ASN A 36 0.67 -4.26 -2.69
N HIS A 37 0.17 -3.63 -3.76
CA HIS A 37 -0.38 -4.35 -4.89
C HIS A 37 0.70 -5.16 -5.61
N ASP A 38 1.85 -4.54 -5.86
CA ASP A 38 2.94 -5.14 -6.64
C ASP A 38 3.65 -6.27 -5.89
N LEU A 39 3.64 -6.27 -4.56
CA LEU A 39 4.15 -7.37 -3.73
C LEU A 39 3.15 -8.52 -3.59
N ASN A 40 1.85 -8.23 -3.63
CA ASN A 40 0.82 -9.27 -3.49
C ASN A 40 0.86 -10.29 -4.63
N ASN A 41 1.19 -9.85 -5.84
CA ASN A 41 1.25 -10.69 -7.04
C ASN A 41 2.38 -11.74 -7.01
N PRO A 42 3.67 -11.38 -6.83
CA PRO A 42 4.74 -12.38 -6.69
C PRO A 42 4.55 -13.24 -5.44
N LEU A 43 4.02 -12.69 -4.34
CA LEU A 43 3.72 -13.47 -3.15
C LEU A 43 2.67 -14.55 -3.39
N ALA A 44 1.62 -14.25 -4.17
CA ALA A 44 0.63 -15.25 -4.58
C ALA A 44 1.27 -16.38 -5.40
N GLY A 45 2.20 -16.05 -6.30
CA GLY A 45 2.98 -17.04 -7.03
C GLY A 45 3.81 -17.94 -6.12
N ILE A 46 4.54 -17.36 -5.15
CA ILE A 46 5.34 -18.12 -4.17
C ILE A 46 4.44 -19.07 -3.38
N MET A 47 3.32 -18.58 -2.85
CA MET A 47 2.38 -19.41 -2.08
C MET A 47 1.81 -20.54 -2.93
N GLY A 48 1.42 -20.30 -4.18
CA GLY A 48 0.92 -21.35 -5.06
C GLY A 48 1.98 -22.43 -5.34
N TYR A 49 3.23 -22.06 -5.59
CA TYR A 49 4.31 -23.05 -5.75
C TYR A 49 4.59 -23.84 -4.47
N VAL A 50 4.53 -23.18 -3.32
CA VAL A 50 4.67 -23.85 -2.02
C VAL A 50 3.53 -24.83 -1.79
N GLU A 51 2.27 -24.46 -2.10
CA GLU A 51 1.12 -25.36 -2.03
C GLU A 51 1.33 -26.61 -2.91
N PHE A 52 1.76 -26.45 -4.16
CA PHE A 52 2.09 -27.58 -5.03
C PHE A 52 3.19 -28.48 -4.44
N LEU A 53 4.25 -27.90 -3.86
CA LEU A 53 5.32 -28.68 -3.24
C LEU A 53 4.88 -29.39 -1.95
N ILE A 54 3.93 -28.83 -1.21
CA ILE A 54 3.32 -29.47 -0.04
C ILE A 54 2.46 -30.66 -0.47
N GLU A 55 1.69 -30.53 -1.55
CA GLU A 55 0.90 -31.63 -2.12
C GLU A 55 1.77 -32.81 -2.56
N GLU A 56 2.98 -32.54 -3.07
CA GLU A 56 3.97 -33.55 -3.46
C GLU A 56 4.99 -33.90 -2.34
N SER A 57 4.69 -33.56 -1.07
CA SER A 57 5.64 -33.68 0.05
C SER A 57 6.14 -35.09 0.35
N ASP A 58 5.45 -36.13 -0.11
CA ASP A 58 5.86 -37.53 -0.02
C ASP A 58 7.06 -37.85 -0.95
N GLN A 59 7.26 -37.04 -1.99
CA GLN A 59 8.40 -37.15 -2.92
C GLN A 59 9.62 -36.35 -2.45
N LEU A 60 9.45 -35.51 -1.43
CA LEU A 60 10.52 -34.69 -0.86
C LEU A 60 11.30 -35.45 0.21
N SER A 61 12.59 -35.18 0.30
CA SER A 61 13.37 -35.54 1.50
C SER A 61 12.84 -34.76 2.70
N GLU A 62 13.15 -35.26 3.90
CA GLU A 62 12.80 -34.58 5.16
C GLU A 62 13.35 -33.15 5.22
N GLU A 63 14.62 -32.95 4.84
CA GLU A 63 15.25 -31.63 4.76
C GLU A 63 14.53 -30.69 3.79
N HIS A 64 14.16 -31.16 2.59
CA HIS A 64 13.44 -30.33 1.63
C HIS A 64 12.02 -29.98 2.13
N ARG A 65 11.37 -30.89 2.87
CA ARG A 65 10.08 -30.61 3.49
C ARG A 65 10.19 -29.49 4.52
N GLU A 66 11.22 -29.51 5.36
CA GLU A 66 11.49 -28.42 6.33
C GLU A 66 11.70 -27.07 5.63
N PHE A 67 12.41 -27.05 4.49
CA PHE A 67 12.58 -25.83 3.70
C PHE A 67 11.26 -25.32 3.13
N VAL A 68 10.43 -26.19 2.54
CA VAL A 68 9.13 -25.82 1.99
C VAL A 68 8.22 -25.24 3.08
N GLU A 69 8.17 -25.89 4.25
CA GLU A 69 7.41 -25.36 5.39
C GLU A 69 7.93 -24.01 5.86
N GLN A 70 9.25 -23.81 5.88
CA GLN A 70 9.83 -22.53 6.26
C GLN A 70 9.51 -21.42 5.25
N ILE A 71 9.54 -21.72 3.95
CA ILE A 71 9.12 -20.79 2.90
C ILE A 71 7.64 -20.46 3.07
N ASN A 72 6.78 -21.46 3.34
CA ASN A 72 5.36 -21.23 3.59
C ASN A 72 5.13 -20.26 4.75
N ARG A 73 5.76 -20.52 5.91
CA ARG A 73 5.66 -19.65 7.09
C ARG A 73 6.12 -18.22 6.80
N CYS A 74 7.19 -18.05 6.03
CA CYS A 74 7.66 -16.73 5.62
C CYS A 74 6.65 -16.02 4.70
N ALA A 75 6.11 -16.74 3.71
CA ALA A 75 5.13 -16.20 2.77
C ALA A 75 3.82 -15.79 3.49
N GLU A 76 3.32 -16.61 4.40
CA GLU A 76 2.14 -16.30 5.22
C GLU A 76 2.36 -15.06 6.09
N ARG A 77 3.53 -14.93 6.73
CA ARG A 77 3.88 -13.72 7.50
C ARG A 77 3.93 -12.47 6.62
N MET A 78 4.51 -12.58 5.42
CA MET A 78 4.51 -11.48 4.47
C MET A 78 3.09 -11.08 4.07
N ARG A 79 2.21 -12.06 3.83
CA ARG A 79 0.80 -11.81 3.50
C ARG A 79 0.11 -11.04 4.62
N GLN A 80 0.27 -11.48 5.88
CA GLN A 80 -0.32 -10.81 7.04
C GLN A 80 0.12 -9.36 7.19
N VAL A 81 1.40 -9.05 6.92
CA VAL A 81 1.92 -7.68 6.96
C VAL A 81 1.31 -6.83 5.86
N LEU A 82 1.24 -7.34 4.63
CA LEU A 82 0.65 -6.64 3.49
C LEU A 82 -0.87 -6.40 3.69
N ASP A 83 -1.57 -7.39 4.24
CA ASP A 83 -3.00 -7.29 4.55
C ASP A 83 -3.24 -6.22 5.63
N SER A 84 -2.45 -6.23 6.71
CA SER A 84 -2.52 -5.20 7.76
C SER A 84 -2.31 -3.79 7.19
N LEU A 85 -1.32 -3.62 6.32
CA LEU A 85 -1.06 -2.34 5.65
C LEU A 85 -2.21 -1.94 4.71
N CYS A 86 -2.87 -2.91 4.08
CA CYS A 86 -4.05 -2.68 3.22
C CYS A 86 -5.29 -2.26 4.05
N GLU A 87 -5.49 -2.85 5.22
CA GLU A 87 -6.55 -2.48 6.15
C GLU A 87 -6.37 -1.06 6.69
N GLU A 88 -5.15 -0.71 7.10
CA GLU A 88 -4.79 0.65 7.51
C GLU A 88 -5.05 1.66 6.39
N LYS A 89 -4.71 1.31 5.14
CA LYS A 89 -5.08 2.10 3.96
C LYS A 89 -6.59 2.31 3.88
N ILE A 90 -7.41 1.26 3.99
CA ILE A 90 -8.88 1.39 3.88
C ILE A 90 -9.43 2.28 4.99
N ALA A 91 -8.86 2.19 6.19
CA ALA A 91 -9.23 3.06 7.30
C ALA A 91 -8.86 4.53 7.03
N LEU A 92 -7.67 4.79 6.48
CA LEU A 92 -7.22 6.13 6.06
C LEU A 92 -8.05 6.68 4.89
N SER A 93 -8.38 5.85 3.90
CA SER A 93 -9.17 6.25 2.73
C SER A 93 -10.61 6.66 3.03
N ARG A 94 -11.15 6.21 4.16
CA ARG A 94 -12.46 6.68 4.67
C ARG A 94 -12.40 8.08 5.28
N LYS A 95 -11.20 8.51 5.72
CA LYS A 95 -10.96 9.83 6.33
C LYS A 95 -10.36 10.82 5.33
N VAL A 96 -9.73 10.32 4.28
CA VAL A 96 -8.94 11.07 3.29
C VAL A 96 -9.30 10.57 1.89
N ASP A 97 -9.53 11.48 0.94
CA ASP A 97 -9.73 11.10 -0.46
C ASP A 97 -8.42 10.58 -1.09
N ILE A 98 -8.15 9.29 -0.90
CA ILE A 98 -6.93 8.61 -1.35
C ILE A 98 -6.78 8.65 -2.88
N ARG A 99 -7.87 8.79 -3.66
CA ARG A 99 -7.75 8.92 -5.12
C ARG A 99 -6.98 10.19 -5.49
N ARG A 100 -7.29 11.31 -4.84
CA ARG A 100 -6.54 12.56 -4.99
C ARG A 100 -5.09 12.44 -4.55
N VAL A 101 -4.82 11.61 -3.55
CA VAL A 101 -3.46 11.33 -3.07
C VAL A 101 -2.64 10.57 -4.11
N THR A 102 -3.22 9.51 -4.68
CA THR A 102 -2.59 8.71 -5.73
C THR A 102 -2.40 9.51 -7.03
N GLU A 103 -3.40 10.31 -7.42
CA GLU A 103 -3.31 11.18 -8.61
C GLU A 103 -2.23 12.26 -8.44
N ALA A 104 -2.13 12.89 -7.26
CA ALA A 104 -1.09 13.86 -6.96
C ALA A 104 0.32 13.22 -7.03
N TYR A 105 0.48 12.01 -6.49
CA TYR A 105 1.73 11.26 -6.60
C TYR A 105 2.12 11.02 -8.06
N GLN A 106 1.20 10.47 -8.86
CA GLN A 106 1.45 10.19 -10.28
C GLN A 106 1.77 11.45 -11.09
N ALA A 107 1.22 12.61 -10.71
CA ALA A 107 1.54 13.88 -11.33
C ALA A 107 2.94 14.39 -10.96
N CYS A 108 3.37 14.22 -9.71
CA CYS A 108 4.72 14.57 -9.26
C CYS A 108 5.79 13.62 -9.86
N ASP A 109 5.50 12.32 -9.95
CA ASP A 109 6.44 11.32 -10.46
C ASP A 109 6.77 11.57 -11.95
N LYS A 110 5.76 11.92 -12.75
CA LYS A 110 5.91 12.30 -14.17
C LYS A 110 6.63 13.62 -14.44
N SER A 111 6.94 14.40 -13.40
CA SER A 111 7.69 15.65 -13.53
C SER A 111 9.19 15.50 -13.25
N SER A 112 9.64 14.28 -12.94
CA SER A 112 11.06 13.95 -12.68
C SER A 112 11.76 13.24 -13.85
N ASP A 113 11.05 13.00 -14.96
CA ASP A 113 11.55 12.52 -16.27
C ASP A 113 11.53 13.66 -17.30
#